data_AF-A0A8S9BTZ8-F1
#
_entry.id   AF-A0A8S9BTZ8-F1
#
_cell.length_a   1.000
_cell.length_b   1.000
_cell.length_c   1.000
_cell.angle_alpha   90.00
_cell.angle_beta   90.00
_cell.angle_gamma   90.00
#
_symmetry.space_group_name_H-M   'P 1'
#
loop_
_entity.id
_entity.type
_entity.pdbx_description
1 polymer ?
#
loop_
_entity_poly.entity_id
_entity_poly.type
_entity_poly.pdbx_seq_one_letter_code
_entity_poly.pdbx_strand_id
1 'polypeptide(L)'
;MQYSTLLLTIFPLLALAAPAPSASKRQIQEDIMTAALNWQQDTGFVSSYLDYAVSTLPNSPPNLQTNGAQALAAEMNELSHKMVLDNFFITGTDTPNQDVINASNTLTGGPFTTVVNLLGDISRTGNLDDIANINSGRCATVLPAIDVYFAAVAQALGTTGQLVAIRPLACGGI
;
A
#
# COMPACT_ATOMS: atom_id res chain seq x y z
N MET A 1 60.41 4.44 43.77
CA MET A 1 59.50 3.55 43.03
C MET A 1 58.67 4.42 42.09
N GLN A 2 58.50 3.95 40.86
CA GLN A 2 58.16 4.70 39.65
C GLN A 2 56.76 5.32 39.66
N TYR A 3 56.67 6.57 39.16
CA TYR A 3 55.42 7.15 38.65
C TYR A 3 55.24 6.69 37.20
N SER A 4 54.14 6.02 36.91
CA SER A 4 53.76 5.60 35.55
C SER A 4 52.64 6.51 35.06
N THR A 5 52.94 7.38 34.08
CA THR A 5 51.98 8.28 33.45
C THR A 5 51.50 7.63 32.16
N LEU A 6 50.22 7.23 32.11
CA LEU A 6 49.60 6.68 30.91
C LEU A 6 48.83 7.81 30.20
N LEU A 7 49.38 8.31 29.09
CA LEU A 7 48.70 9.24 28.19
C LEU A 7 47.86 8.45 27.18
N LEU A 8 46.55 8.38 27.41
CA LEU A 8 45.54 7.92 26.44
C LEU A 8 45.16 9.10 25.55
N THR A 9 45.63 9.11 24.30
CA THR A 9 45.18 10.06 23.29
C THR A 9 43.85 9.61 22.68
N ILE A 10 42.78 10.32 23.02
CA ILE A 10 41.46 10.19 22.41
C ILE A 10 41.51 10.95 21.07
N PHE A 11 41.45 10.23 19.95
CA PHE A 11 41.18 10.82 18.64
C PHE A 11 39.66 11.00 18.47
N PRO A 12 39.13 12.23 18.32
CA PRO A 12 37.75 12.40 17.92
C PRO A 12 37.62 12.13 16.42
N LEU A 13 36.95 11.03 16.06
CA LEU A 13 36.42 10.82 14.71
C LEU A 13 35.33 11.88 14.45
N LEU A 14 35.72 13.01 13.85
CA LEU A 14 34.79 13.92 13.19
C LEU A 14 34.27 13.22 11.93
N ALA A 15 33.16 12.50 12.07
CA ALA A 15 32.38 12.05 10.92
C ALA A 15 31.73 13.29 10.28
N LEU A 16 32.29 13.73 9.16
CA LEU A 16 31.67 14.72 8.29
C LEU A 16 30.35 14.11 7.76
N ALA A 17 29.22 14.54 8.31
CA ALA A 17 27.92 14.22 7.74
C ALA A 17 27.82 14.95 6.39
N ALA A 18 28.17 14.26 5.31
CA ALA A 18 27.91 14.75 3.97
C ALA A 18 26.37 14.86 3.79
N PRO A 19 25.86 15.97 3.26
CA PRO A 19 24.44 16.08 2.93
C PRO A 19 24.08 14.98 1.93
N ALA A 20 23.03 14.22 2.23
CA ALA A 20 22.52 13.22 1.31
C ALA A 20 22.13 13.91 -0.02
N PRO A 21 22.53 13.35 -1.18
CA PRO A 21 22.16 13.93 -2.46
C PRO A 21 20.63 13.90 -2.62
N SER A 22 20.04 15.05 -2.95
CA SER A 22 18.62 15.15 -3.30
C SER A 22 18.32 14.29 -4.53
N ALA A 23 17.25 13.49 -4.48
CA ALA A 23 16.83 12.67 -5.60
C ALA A 23 16.52 13.54 -6.84
N SER A 24 16.87 13.06 -8.03
CA SER A 24 16.58 13.77 -9.28
C SER A 24 15.08 13.73 -9.60
N LYS A 25 14.57 14.73 -10.34
CA LYS A 25 13.18 14.76 -10.80
C LYS A 25 12.78 13.49 -11.57
N ARG A 26 13.70 12.94 -12.36
CA ARG A 26 13.50 11.69 -13.11
C ARG A 26 13.35 10.50 -12.16
N GLN A 27 14.22 10.39 -11.15
CA GLN A 27 14.14 9.32 -10.15
C GLN A 27 12.79 9.33 -9.45
N ILE A 28 12.33 10.51 -9.04
CA ILE A 28 11.03 10.67 -8.38
C ILE A 28 9.87 10.22 -9.29
N GLN A 29 9.92 10.54 -10.58
CA GLN A 29 8.91 10.10 -11.55
C GLN A 29 8.90 8.57 -11.72
N GLU A 30 10.06 7.93 -11.75
CA GLU A 30 10.20 6.48 -11.81
C GLU A 30 9.67 5.82 -10.52
N ASP A 31 9.94 6.41 -9.35
CA ASP A 31 9.50 5.91 -8.04
C ASP A 31 7.97 5.96 -7.89
N ILE A 32 7.33 7.08 -8.26
CA ILE A 32 5.85 7.20 -8.13
C ILE A 32 5.10 6.29 -9.10
N MET A 33 5.61 6.11 -10.33
CA MET A 33 4.99 5.20 -11.30
C MET A 33 5.13 3.75 -10.84
N THR A 34 6.32 3.39 -10.33
CA THR A 34 6.57 2.04 -9.80
C THR A 34 5.67 1.73 -8.61
N ALA A 35 5.53 2.67 -7.67
CA ALA A 35 4.63 2.51 -6.54
C ALA A 35 3.17 2.32 -6.99
N ALA A 36 2.70 3.10 -7.97
CA ALA A 36 1.34 2.99 -8.50
C ALA A 36 1.08 1.66 -9.20
N LEU A 37 2.02 1.18 -10.02
CA LEU A 37 1.92 -0.11 -10.70
C LEU A 37 1.91 -1.29 -9.72
N ASN A 38 2.79 -1.27 -8.73
CA ASN A 38 2.84 -2.31 -7.70
C ASN A 38 1.55 -2.31 -6.85
N TRP A 39 1.02 -1.13 -6.52
CA TRP A 39 -0.27 -1.03 -5.84
C TRP A 39 -1.40 -1.60 -6.71
N GLN A 40 -1.43 -1.30 -8.01
CA GLN A 40 -2.41 -1.90 -8.91
C GLN A 40 -2.29 -3.43 -8.92
N GLN A 41 -1.07 -3.97 -8.91
CA GLN A 41 -0.84 -5.42 -8.82
C GLN A 41 -1.43 -6.02 -7.54
N ASP A 42 -1.22 -5.38 -6.38
CA ASP A 42 -1.79 -5.84 -5.11
C ASP A 42 -3.32 -5.84 -5.13
N THR A 43 -3.93 -4.76 -5.64
CA THR A 43 -5.40 -4.71 -5.81
C THR A 43 -5.90 -5.83 -6.73
N GLY A 44 -5.12 -6.21 -7.75
CA GLY A 44 -5.43 -7.32 -8.64
C GLY A 44 -5.31 -8.68 -7.97
N PHE A 45 -4.30 -8.87 -7.12
CA PHE A 45 -4.13 -10.09 -6.34
C PHE A 45 -5.32 -10.30 -5.41
N VAL A 46 -5.71 -9.27 -4.66
CA VAL A 46 -6.85 -9.39 -3.74
C VAL A 46 -8.16 -9.55 -4.50
N SER A 47 -8.38 -8.80 -5.58
CA SER A 47 -9.58 -8.96 -6.42
C SER A 47 -9.72 -10.38 -6.97
N SER A 48 -8.61 -10.94 -7.48
CA SER A 48 -8.58 -12.31 -8.00
C SER A 48 -8.89 -13.34 -6.92
N TYR A 49 -8.39 -13.13 -5.69
CA TYR A 49 -8.73 -13.97 -4.56
C TYR A 49 -10.22 -13.91 -4.22
N LEU A 50 -10.80 -12.70 -4.17
CA LEU A 50 -12.22 -12.49 -3.85
C LEU A 50 -13.13 -13.15 -4.89
N ASP A 51 -12.81 -13.00 -6.18
CA ASP A 51 -13.56 -13.64 -7.27
C ASP A 51 -13.45 -15.16 -7.20
N TYR A 52 -12.25 -15.68 -6.93
CA TYR A 52 -12.03 -17.11 -6.77
C TYR A 52 -12.80 -17.68 -5.57
N ALA A 53 -12.78 -17.01 -4.43
CA ALA A 53 -13.52 -17.41 -3.24
C ALA A 53 -15.03 -17.50 -3.52
N VAL A 54 -15.62 -16.49 -4.19
CA VAL A 54 -17.03 -16.51 -4.57
C VAL A 54 -17.32 -17.68 -5.54
N SER A 55 -16.45 -17.90 -6.53
CA SER A 55 -16.67 -18.94 -7.55
C SER A 55 -16.65 -20.37 -7.03
N THR A 56 -16.09 -20.60 -5.83
CA THR A 56 -15.94 -21.94 -5.25
C THR A 56 -16.97 -22.26 -4.16
N LEU A 57 -17.77 -21.29 -3.73
CA LEU A 57 -18.83 -21.52 -2.73
C LEU A 57 -19.96 -22.43 -3.29
N PRO A 58 -20.53 -23.34 -2.46
CA PRO A 58 -20.18 -23.62 -1.06
C PRO A 58 -19.03 -24.65 -0.90
N ASN A 59 -18.47 -25.17 -2.00
CA ASN A 59 -17.49 -26.25 -2.00
C ASN A 59 -16.05 -25.71 -2.03
N SER A 60 -15.68 -24.99 -0.98
CA SER A 60 -14.41 -24.28 -0.90
C SER A 60 -13.20 -25.22 -0.88
N PRO A 61 -12.19 -25.00 -1.72
CA PRO A 61 -11.02 -25.87 -1.78
C PRO A 61 -10.08 -25.62 -0.58
N PRO A 62 -9.26 -26.61 -0.16
CA PRO A 62 -8.40 -26.49 1.01
C PRO A 62 -7.35 -25.37 0.94
N ASN A 63 -6.91 -24.99 -0.27
CA ASN A 63 -5.91 -23.94 -0.47
C ASN A 63 -6.49 -22.53 -0.30
N LEU A 64 -7.81 -22.38 -0.20
CA LEU A 64 -8.45 -21.07 -0.18
C LEU A 64 -8.05 -20.25 1.06
N GLN A 65 -7.85 -20.91 2.21
CA GLN A 65 -7.32 -20.26 3.41
C GLN A 65 -5.90 -19.69 3.19
N THR A 66 -5.01 -20.46 2.57
CA THR A 66 -3.65 -20.01 2.24
C THR A 66 -3.68 -18.86 1.23
N ASN A 67 -4.54 -18.93 0.23
CA ASN A 67 -4.75 -17.83 -0.72
C ASN A 67 -5.29 -16.58 0.00
N GLY A 68 -6.16 -16.75 0.99
CA GLY A 68 -6.64 -15.65 1.85
C GLY A 68 -5.53 -14.99 2.66
N ALA A 69 -4.55 -15.77 3.16
CA ALA A 69 -3.36 -15.21 3.80
C ALA A 69 -2.49 -14.40 2.84
N GLN A 70 -2.36 -14.84 1.58
CA GLN A 70 -1.66 -14.08 0.56
C GLN A 70 -2.43 -12.80 0.19
N ALA A 71 -3.75 -12.86 0.12
CA ALA A 71 -4.59 -11.70 -0.16
C ALA A 71 -4.51 -10.67 0.98
N LEU A 72 -4.48 -11.14 2.24
CA LEU A 72 -4.20 -10.29 3.38
C LEU A 72 -2.83 -9.61 3.27
N ALA A 73 -1.79 -10.36 2.89
CA ALA A 73 -0.44 -9.79 2.73
C ALA A 73 -0.40 -8.73 1.63
N ALA A 74 -1.05 -8.97 0.50
CA ALA A 74 -1.20 -7.99 -0.57
C ALA A 74 -1.97 -6.75 -0.10
N GLU A 75 -3.12 -6.93 0.57
CA GLU A 75 -3.89 -5.82 1.14
C GLU A 75 -3.04 -4.98 2.10
N MET A 76 -2.28 -5.61 3.00
CA MET A 76 -1.41 -4.88 3.91
C MET A 76 -0.27 -4.15 3.17
N ASN A 77 0.24 -4.72 2.08
CA ASN A 77 1.30 -4.11 1.28
C ASN A 77 0.81 -2.86 0.52
N GLU A 78 -0.49 -2.73 0.27
CA GLU A 78 -1.09 -1.51 -0.27
C GLU A 78 -0.74 -0.25 0.56
N LEU A 79 -0.61 -0.39 1.89
CA LEU A 79 -0.18 0.72 2.76
C LEU A 79 1.28 1.16 2.53
N SER A 80 2.15 0.25 2.09
CA SER A 80 3.54 0.57 1.74
C SER A 80 3.57 1.47 0.49
N HIS A 81 2.76 1.13 -0.52
CA HIS A 81 2.65 1.93 -1.74
C HIS A 81 1.98 3.28 -1.46
N LYS A 82 0.93 3.28 -0.64
CA LYS A 82 0.32 4.50 -0.11
C LYS A 82 1.35 5.41 0.54
N MET A 83 2.21 4.89 1.41
CA MET A 83 3.22 5.68 2.11
C MET A 83 4.21 6.36 1.15
N VAL A 84 4.65 5.65 0.10
CA VAL A 84 5.53 6.23 -0.94
C VAL A 84 4.83 7.39 -1.65
N LEU A 85 3.56 7.22 -2.02
CA LEU A 85 2.80 8.25 -2.72
C LEU A 85 2.39 9.41 -1.79
N ASP A 86 2.07 9.15 -0.52
CA ASP A 86 1.84 10.18 0.50
C ASP A 86 3.08 11.06 0.68
N ASN A 87 4.27 10.46 0.67
CA ASN A 87 5.50 11.22 0.74
C ASN A 87 5.63 12.19 -0.44
N PHE A 88 5.19 11.81 -1.63
CA PHE A 88 5.27 12.68 -2.79
C PHE A 88 4.15 13.72 -2.87
N PHE A 89 2.90 13.33 -2.59
CA PHE A 89 1.72 14.17 -2.79
C PHE A 89 1.28 14.95 -1.55
N ILE A 90 1.74 14.57 -0.36
CA ILE A 90 1.30 15.16 0.90
C ILE A 90 2.47 15.75 1.69
N THR A 91 3.42 14.92 2.12
CA THR A 91 4.38 15.34 3.17
C THR A 91 5.71 15.88 2.64
N GLY A 92 6.14 15.47 1.44
CA GLY A 92 7.39 15.86 0.81
C GLY A 92 7.24 16.94 -0.27
N THR A 93 6.13 17.69 -0.25
CA THR A 93 5.81 18.76 -1.21
C THR A 93 5.37 20.03 -0.47
N ASP A 94 5.66 21.20 -1.05
CA ASP A 94 5.17 22.49 -0.56
C ASP A 94 3.71 22.75 -0.95
N THR A 95 3.16 21.94 -1.86
CA THR A 95 1.77 22.05 -2.35
C THR A 95 1.06 20.70 -2.24
N PRO A 96 0.59 20.33 -1.04
CA PRO A 96 -0.10 19.06 -0.82
C PRO A 96 -1.35 18.92 -1.70
N ASN A 97 -1.57 17.73 -2.25
CA ASN A 97 -2.75 17.41 -3.04
C ASN A 97 -3.93 17.08 -2.12
N GLN A 98 -4.95 17.94 -2.11
CA GLN A 98 -6.10 17.80 -1.20
C GLN A 98 -6.96 16.57 -1.49
N ASP A 99 -7.10 16.16 -2.74
CA ASP A 99 -7.86 14.95 -3.10
C ASP A 99 -7.16 13.70 -2.57
N VAL A 100 -5.83 13.66 -2.68
CA VAL A 100 -5.00 12.58 -2.14
C VAL A 100 -5.07 12.57 -0.61
N ILE A 101 -5.07 13.72 0.08
CA ILE A 101 -5.27 13.78 1.54
C ILE A 101 -6.62 13.17 1.93
N ASN A 102 -7.70 13.51 1.23
CA ASN A 102 -9.03 13.00 1.53
C ASN A 102 -9.09 11.47 1.34
N ALA A 103 -8.52 10.96 0.23
CA ALA A 103 -8.41 9.53 -0.02
C ALA A 103 -7.52 8.83 1.02
N SER A 104 -6.41 9.46 1.42
CA SER A 104 -5.49 8.97 2.44
C SER A 104 -6.20 8.71 3.77
N ASN A 105 -7.10 9.62 4.17
CA ASN A 105 -7.90 9.48 5.39
C ASN A 105 -8.84 8.26 5.32
N THR A 106 -9.44 7.96 4.16
CA THR A 106 -10.24 6.75 3.94
C THR A 106 -9.41 5.47 4.08
N LEU A 107 -8.14 5.52 3.69
CA LEU A 107 -7.23 4.36 3.67
C LEU A 107 -6.43 4.17 4.98
N THR A 108 -6.45 5.14 5.90
CA THR A 108 -5.71 5.08 7.17
C THR A 108 -6.57 4.52 8.32
N GLY A 109 -7.82 4.14 8.06
CA GLY A 109 -8.72 3.57 9.05
C GLY A 109 -10.05 3.07 8.47
N GLY A 110 -11.01 2.78 9.36
CA GLY A 110 -12.39 2.46 9.01
C GLY A 110 -12.51 1.34 7.97
N PRO A 111 -12.95 1.62 6.73
CA PRO A 111 -13.18 0.58 5.73
C PRO A 111 -11.95 -0.26 5.36
N PHE A 112 -10.76 0.34 5.24
CA PHE A 112 -9.54 -0.41 4.93
C PHE A 112 -9.17 -1.36 6.07
N THR A 113 -9.19 -0.88 7.31
CA THR A 113 -8.93 -1.71 8.49
C THR A 113 -9.96 -2.83 8.62
N THR A 114 -11.23 -2.57 8.29
CA THR A 114 -12.25 -3.62 8.24
C THR A 114 -11.87 -4.70 7.23
N VAL A 115 -11.50 -4.35 6.00
CA VAL A 115 -11.08 -5.34 4.98
C VAL A 115 -9.89 -6.17 5.45
N VAL A 116 -8.84 -5.53 6.00
CA VAL A 116 -7.68 -6.21 6.57
C VAL A 116 -8.08 -7.18 7.67
N ASN A 117 -8.96 -6.76 8.60
CA ASN A 117 -9.40 -7.61 9.70
C ASN A 117 -10.16 -8.84 9.19
N LEU A 118 -11.09 -8.66 8.25
CA LEU A 118 -11.89 -9.74 7.68
C LEU A 118 -11.04 -10.72 6.86
N LEU A 119 -10.08 -10.23 6.06
CA LEU A 119 -9.08 -11.09 5.41
C LEU A 119 -8.19 -11.82 6.44
N GLY A 120 -7.92 -11.16 7.58
CA GLY A 120 -7.30 -11.75 8.76
C GLY A 120 -8.08 -12.91 9.34
N ASP A 121 -9.39 -12.75 9.50
CA ASP A 121 -10.27 -13.81 10.02
C ASP A 121 -10.32 -15.00 9.06
N ILE A 122 -10.50 -14.75 7.76
CA ILE A 122 -10.43 -15.78 6.71
C ILE A 122 -9.10 -16.52 6.76
N SER A 123 -7.96 -15.82 6.82
CA SER A 123 -6.64 -16.46 6.78
C SER A 123 -6.38 -17.34 8.01
N ARG A 124 -6.96 -17.00 9.18
CA ARG A 124 -6.84 -17.80 10.40
C ARG A 124 -7.80 -18.99 10.46
N THR A 125 -9.04 -18.78 10.01
CA THR A 125 -10.14 -19.73 10.27
C THR A 125 -10.56 -20.52 9.04
N GLY A 126 -10.25 -20.02 7.84
CA GLY A 126 -10.81 -20.53 6.59
C GLY A 126 -12.29 -20.22 6.39
N ASN A 127 -12.95 -19.51 7.31
CA ASN A 127 -14.35 -19.13 7.17
C ASN A 127 -14.48 -18.02 6.10
N LEU A 128 -15.40 -18.18 5.14
CA LEU A 128 -15.60 -17.28 4.00
C LEU A 128 -16.86 -16.40 4.12
N ASP A 129 -17.57 -16.46 5.23
CA ASP A 129 -18.79 -15.67 5.45
C ASP A 129 -18.55 -14.15 5.23
N ASP A 130 -17.31 -13.69 5.41
CA ASP A 130 -16.93 -12.29 5.30
C ASP A 130 -16.62 -11.80 3.87
N ILE A 131 -16.57 -12.69 2.87
CA ILE A 131 -16.23 -12.32 1.48
C ILE A 131 -17.16 -11.23 0.92
N ALA A 132 -18.45 -11.30 1.22
CA ALA A 132 -19.42 -10.29 0.78
C ALA A 132 -19.15 -8.92 1.43
N ASN A 133 -18.82 -8.90 2.72
CA ASN A 133 -18.49 -7.68 3.46
C ASN A 133 -17.18 -7.05 2.97
N ILE A 134 -16.18 -7.89 2.66
CA ILE A 134 -14.91 -7.44 2.07
C ILE A 134 -15.17 -6.78 0.71
N ASN A 135 -15.92 -7.45 -0.17
CA ASN A 135 -16.26 -6.89 -1.48
C ASN A 135 -17.00 -5.56 -1.34
N SER A 136 -18.00 -5.47 -0.47
CA SER A 136 -18.72 -4.22 -0.21
C SER A 136 -17.80 -3.08 0.23
N GLY A 137 -16.95 -3.31 1.24
CA GLY A 137 -16.00 -2.32 1.72
C GLY A 137 -15.01 -1.88 0.63
N ARG A 138 -14.45 -2.86 -0.10
CA ARG A 138 -13.48 -2.57 -1.16
C ARG A 138 -14.08 -1.79 -2.31
N CYS A 139 -15.20 -2.25 -2.86
CA CYS A 139 -15.82 -1.67 -4.03
C CYS A 139 -16.33 -0.25 -3.76
N ALA A 140 -16.97 -0.02 -2.60
CA ALA A 140 -17.59 1.26 -2.30
C ALA A 140 -16.60 2.32 -1.80
N THR A 141 -15.47 1.92 -1.19
CA THR A 141 -14.61 2.88 -0.47
C THR A 141 -13.11 2.73 -0.78
N VAL A 142 -12.52 1.56 -0.56
CA VAL A 142 -11.06 1.37 -0.66
C VAL A 142 -10.58 1.58 -2.10
N LEU A 143 -11.16 0.86 -3.07
CA LEU A 143 -10.71 0.89 -4.46
C LEU A 143 -10.98 2.26 -5.13
N PRO A 144 -12.10 2.96 -4.86
CA PRO A 144 -12.26 4.35 -5.31
C PRO A 144 -11.25 5.32 -4.70
N ALA A 145 -10.88 5.17 -3.42
CA ALA A 145 -9.84 6.00 -2.81
C ALA A 145 -8.47 5.77 -3.46
N ILE A 146 -8.15 4.53 -3.85
CA ILE A 146 -6.91 4.21 -4.58
C ILE A 146 -6.90 4.83 -5.98
N ASP A 147 -8.04 4.85 -6.68
CA ASP A 147 -8.14 5.51 -7.99
C ASP A 147 -7.79 7.00 -7.93
N VAL A 148 -8.06 7.68 -6.81
CA VAL A 148 -7.66 9.09 -6.60
C VAL A 148 -6.13 9.23 -6.60
N TYR A 149 -5.40 8.29 -5.96
CA TYR A 149 -3.94 8.27 -6.03
C TYR A 149 -3.45 8.05 -7.46
N PHE A 150 -4.05 7.11 -8.18
CA PHE A 150 -3.65 6.83 -9.56
C PHE A 150 -3.94 7.99 -10.50
N ALA A 151 -5.04 8.72 -10.30
CA ALA A 151 -5.32 9.96 -10.99
C ALA A 151 -4.24 11.03 -10.71
N ALA A 152 -3.82 11.18 -9.45
CA ALA A 152 -2.78 12.12 -9.06
C ALA A 152 -1.41 11.76 -9.68
N VAL A 153 -1.08 10.47 -9.75
CA VAL A 153 0.13 9.97 -10.44
C VAL A 153 0.08 10.30 -11.93
N ALA A 154 -1.03 10.02 -12.61
CA ALA A 154 -1.18 10.36 -14.03
C ALA A 154 -1.01 11.86 -14.29
N GLN A 155 -1.61 12.71 -13.45
CA GLN A 155 -1.46 14.16 -13.52
C GLN A 155 -0.01 14.61 -13.32
N ALA A 156 0.68 14.07 -12.31
CA ALA A 156 2.07 14.41 -12.00
C ALA A 156 3.05 13.99 -13.11
N LEU A 157 2.74 12.89 -13.81
CA LEU A 157 3.55 12.38 -14.92
C LEU A 157 3.15 12.97 -16.28
N GLY A 158 2.03 13.69 -16.36
CA GLY A 158 1.50 14.21 -17.62
C GLY A 158 1.06 13.10 -18.58
N THR A 159 0.64 11.94 -18.07
CA THR A 159 0.20 10.80 -18.88
C THR A 159 -1.31 10.81 -19.07
N THR A 160 -1.76 10.34 -20.24
CA THR A 160 -3.19 10.24 -20.58
C THR A 160 -3.81 8.88 -20.23
N GLY A 161 -2.98 7.86 -19.95
CA GLY A 161 -3.43 6.56 -19.47
C GLY A 161 -3.57 6.57 -17.95
N GLN A 162 -4.80 6.60 -17.46
CA GLN A 162 -5.08 6.55 -16.03
C GLN A 162 -5.07 5.08 -15.56
N LEU A 163 -4.19 4.78 -14.61
CA LEU A 163 -4.27 3.52 -13.87
C LEU A 163 -5.57 3.53 -13.03
N VAL A 164 -6.18 2.37 -12.90
CA VAL A 164 -7.37 2.15 -12.09
C VAL A 164 -7.10 0.93 -11.23
N ALA A 165 -7.46 0.94 -9.95
CA ALA A 165 -7.32 -0.24 -9.10
C ALA A 165 -8.12 -1.39 -9.70
N ILE A 166 -7.56 -2.59 -9.68
CA ILE A 166 -8.28 -3.74 -10.23
C ILE A 166 -9.45 -4.04 -9.29
N ARG A 167 -10.62 -4.26 -9.88
CA ARG A 167 -11.88 -4.52 -9.16
C ARG A 167 -12.22 -6.01 -9.21
N PRO A 168 -12.69 -6.63 -8.12
CA PRO A 168 -13.36 -7.92 -8.22
C PRO A 168 -14.65 -7.78 -9.03
N LEU A 169 -15.12 -8.88 -9.63
CA LEU A 169 -16.38 -8.94 -10.39
C LEU A 169 -17.58 -8.47 -9.56
N ALA A 170 -17.53 -8.66 -8.24
CA ALA A 170 -18.54 -8.18 -7.30
C ALA A 170 -18.77 -6.66 -7.35
N CYS A 171 -17.78 -5.86 -7.77
CA CYS A 171 -17.96 -4.42 -7.95
C CYS A 171 -18.80 -4.07 -9.18
N GLY A 172 -18.96 -4.97 -10.16
CA GLY A 172 -19.77 -4.71 -11.36
C GLY A 172 -21.27 -4.62 -11.11
N GLY A 173 -21.72 -4.90 -9.88
CA GLY A 173 -23.11 -4.76 -9.42
C GLY A 173 -23.31 -3.66 -8.37
N ILE A 174 -22.31 -2.79 -8.15
CA ILE A 174 -22.29 -1.68 -7.17
C ILE A 174 -22.02 -0.38 -7.93
#